data_AF-A0A8T3TW10-F1
#
_entry.id   AF-A0A8T3TW10-F1
#
_cell.length_a   1.000
_cell.length_b   1.000
_cell.length_c   1.000
_cell.angle_alpha   90.00
_cell.angle_beta   90.00
_cell.angle_gamma   90.00
#
_symmetry.space_group_name_H-M   'P 1'
#
loop_
_entity.id
_entity.type
_entity.pdbx_description
1 polymer ?
#
loop_
_entity_poly.entity_id
_entity_poly.type
_entity_poly.pdbx_seq_one_letter_code
_entity_poly.pdbx_strand_id
1 'polypeptide(L)' 'MNELDFDKLLDAMPDAVLVADMESRIVYANASVHALLGWAPEALIGQSLHTIQPERLHDPHDIGFG' A
#
# COMPACT_ATOMS: atom_id res chain seq x y z
N MET A 1 -26.17 5.55 10.39
CA MET A 1 -25.29 4.36 10.40
C MET A 1 -23.91 4.89 10.21
N ASN A 2 -23.05 4.80 11.23
CA ASN A 2 -21.75 5.47 11.22
C ASN A 2 -20.88 4.72 10.21
N GLU A 3 -20.73 5.31 9.03
CA GLU A 3 -19.83 4.82 7.99
C GLU A 3 -18.43 4.85 8.59
N LEU A 4 -17.81 3.69 8.76
CA LEU A 4 -16.45 3.61 9.28
C LEU A 4 -15.56 4.34 8.28
N ASP A 5 -14.87 5.40 8.70
CA ASP A 5 -13.79 6.02 7.93
C ASP A 5 -12.70 4.97 7.75
N PHE A 6 -12.69 4.33 6.58
CA PHE A 6 -11.77 3.24 6.27
C PHE A 6 -10.31 3.69 6.41
N ASP A 7 -10.01 4.92 5.97
CA ASP A 7 -8.69 5.54 6.10
C ASP A 7 -8.27 5.67 7.58
N LYS A 8 -9.16 6.12 8.46
CA LYS A 8 -8.86 6.24 9.90
C LYS A 8 -8.63 4.87 10.55
N LEU A 9 -9.34 3.85 10.09
CA LEU A 9 -9.15 2.49 10.60
C LEU A 9 -7.78 1.95 10.20
N LEU A 10 -7.41 2.10 8.93
CA LEU A 10 -6.12 1.63 8.41
C LEU A 10 -4.93 2.44 8.95
N ASP A 11 -5.12 3.74 9.20
CA ASP A 11 -4.10 4.60 9.83
C ASP A 11 -3.84 4.23 11.29
N ALA A 12 -4.83 3.66 11.98
CA ALA A 12 -4.67 3.16 13.34
C ALA A 12 -3.96 1.79 13.41
N MET A 13 -3.75 1.12 12.27
CA MET A 13 -3.08 -0.17 12.25
C MET A 13 -1.57 -0.02 12.47
N PRO A 14 -0.96 -0.84 13.36
CA PRO A 14 0.48 -0.80 13.59
C PRO A 14 1.28 -1.36 12.40
N ASP A 15 0.66 -2.22 11.58
CA ASP A 15 1.27 -2.78 10.39
C ASP A 15 1.19 -1.81 9.21
N ALA A 16 2.22 -1.82 8.36
CA ALA A 16 2.23 -1.04 7.13
C ALA A 16 1.19 -1.59 6.14
N VAL A 17 0.30 -0.71 5.66
CA VAL A 17 -0.74 -1.06 4.69
C VAL A 17 -0.55 -0.22 3.44
N LEU A 18 -0.56 -0.89 2.29
CA LEU A 18 -0.52 -0.29 0.95
C LEU A 18 -1.64 -0.89 0.12
N VAL A 19 -2.34 -0.06 -0.64
CA VAL A 19 -3.33 -0.51 -1.63
C VAL A 19 -2.86 -0.02 -2.98
N ALA A 20 -2.95 -0.89 -3.99
CA ALA A 20 -2.67 -0.53 -5.37
C ALA A 20 -3.86 -0.84 -6.28
N ASP A 21 -3.96 -0.09 -7.38
CA ASP A 21 -4.92 -0.36 -8.44
C ASP A 21 -4.45 -1.52 -9.36
N MET A 22 -5.26 -1.80 -10.38
CA MET A 22 -4.98 -2.88 -11.35
C MET A 22 -3.75 -2.61 -12.23
N GLU A 23 -3.26 -1.37 -12.28
CA GLU A 23 -2.02 -1.00 -12.96
C GLU A 23 -0.83 -0.99 -11.98
N SER A 24 -1.01 -1.55 -10.78
CA SER A 24 -0.02 -1.60 -9.71
C SER A 24 0.44 -0.22 -9.23
N ARG A 25 -0.41 0.81 -9.37
CA ARG A 25 -0.15 2.14 -8.80
C ARG A 25 -0.69 2.20 -7.39
N ILE A 26 0.12 2.68 -6.45
CA ILE A 26 -0.25 2.83 -5.05
C ILE A 26 -1.30 3.94 -4.96
N VAL A 27 -2.49 3.60 -4.47
CA VAL A 27 -3.61 4.54 -4.25
C VAL A 27 -3.82 4.87 -2.78
N TYR A 28 -3.24 4.09 -1.87
CA TYR A 28 -3.27 4.34 -0.43
C TYR A 28 -2.00 3.79 0.24
N ALA A 29 -1.53 4.51 1.25
CA ALA A 29 -0.43 4.12 2.13
C ALA A 29 -0.73 4.66 3.53
N ASN A 30 -0.70 3.82 4.56
CA ASN A 30 -0.93 4.28 5.94
C ASN A 30 0.34 4.88 6.57
N ALA A 31 0.18 5.57 7.71
CA ALA A 31 1.30 6.19 8.42
C ALA A 31 2.42 5.20 8.82
N SER A 32 2.07 3.94 9.10
CA SER A 32 3.00 2.89 9.52
C SER A 32 4.00 2.49 8.41
N VAL A 33 3.72 2.82 7.14
CA VAL A 33 4.66 2.64 6.03
C VAL A 33 5.97 3.38 6.25
N HIS A 34 5.95 4.56 6.85
CA HIS A 34 7.17 5.31 7.13
C HIS A 34 8.11 4.57 8.08
N ALA A 35 7.55 3.97 9.14
CA ALA A 35 8.34 3.24 10.12
C ALA A 35 8.97 1.97 9.53
N LEU A 36 8.25 1.26 8.64
CA LEU A 36 8.73 0.00 8.08
C LEU A 36 9.65 0.18 6.86
N LEU A 37 9.27 1.06 5.94
CA LEU A 37 9.93 1.20 4.63
C LEU A 37 10.79 2.47 4.53
N GLY A 38 10.66 3.41 5.46
CA GLY A 38 11.39 4.69 5.43
C GLY A 38 10.81 5.73 4.46
N TRP A 39 9.72 5.42 3.76
CA TRP A 39 9.07 6.31 2.80
C TRP A 39 7.94 7.10 3.46
N ALA A 40 7.82 8.38 3.14
CA ALA A 40 6.61 9.13 3.49
C ALA A 40 5.42 8.55 2.69
N PRO A 41 4.25 8.30 3.30
CA PRO A 41 3.09 7.75 2.61
C PRO A 41 2.72 8.54 1.36
N GLU A 42 2.76 9.87 1.43
CA GLU A 42 2.42 10.79 0.34
C GLU A 42 3.40 10.69 -0.83
N ALA A 43 4.66 10.31 -0.57
CA ALA A 43 5.66 10.11 -1.61
C ALA A 43 5.43 8.83 -2.42
N LEU A 44 4.65 7.88 -1.88
CA LEU A 44 4.32 6.63 -2.55
C LEU A 44 3.04 6.71 -3.37
N ILE A 45 2.12 7.61 -3.04
CA ILE A 45 0.86 7.75 -3.79
C ILE A 45 1.15 8.06 -5.26
N GLY A 46 0.53 7.28 -6.16
CA GLY A 46 0.72 7.36 -7.61
C GLY A 46 1.98 6.67 -8.15
N GLN A 47 2.90 6.25 -7.27
CA GLN A 47 4.06 5.44 -7.66
C GLN A 47 3.66 3.99 -7.94
N SER A 48 4.46 3.29 -8.72
CA SER A 48 4.30 1.84 -8.90
C SER A 48 4.72 1.09 -7.64
N LEU A 49 4.02 0.01 -7.29
CA LEU A 49 4.45 -0.95 -6.26
C LEU A 49 5.87 -1.47 -6.50
N HIS A 50 6.31 -1.52 -7.77
CA HIS A 50 7.64 -1.96 -8.14
C HIS A 50 8.76 -1.07 -7.57
N THR A 51 8.46 0.17 -7.17
CA THR A 51 9.42 1.08 -6.52
C THR A 51 9.90 0.56 -5.16
N ILE A 52 9.05 -0.19 -4.45
CA ILE A 52 9.33 -0.70 -3.10
C ILE A 52 9.46 -2.23 -3.06
N GLN A 53 9.01 -2.93 -4.09
CA GLN A 53 9.18 -4.37 -4.22
C GLN A 53 10.54 -4.71 -4.84
N PRO A 54 11.24 -5.74 -4.33
CA PRO A 54 12.35 -6.37 -5.04
C PRO A 54 11.92 -6.84 -6.43
N GLU A 55 12.84 -6.78 -7.40
CA GLU A 55 12.58 -7.13 -8.82
C GLU A 55 11.96 -8.53 -9.01
N ARG A 56 12.32 -9.47 -8.14
CA ARG A 56 11.77 -10.84 -8.15
C ARG A 56 10.27 -10.93 -7.83
N LEU A 57 9.69 -9.86 -7.32
CA LEU A 57 8.28 -9.73 -6.96
C LEU A 57 7.51 -8.78 -7.89
N HIS A 58 8.13 -8.26 -8.96
CA HIS A 58 7.48 -7.39 -9.96
C HIS A 58 6.50 -8.15 -10.86
N ASP A 59 6.40 -9.48 -10.73
CA ASP A 59 5.51 -10.33 -11.52
C ASP A 59 4.17 -10.56 -10.77
N PRO A 60 3.02 -9.99 -11.21
CA PRO A 60 1.90 -9.81 -10.28
C PRO A 60 0.79 -10.88 -10.24
N HIS A 61 0.80 -12.01 -10.98
CA HIS A 61 -0.47 -12.75 -11.20
C HIS A 61 -0.57 -14.29 -11.10
N ASP A 62 0.44 -15.10 -10.71
CA ASP A 62 0.26 -16.58 -10.69
C ASP A 62 -0.04 -17.21 -9.31
N ILE A 63 0.01 -16.46 -8.21
CA ILE A 63 -0.18 -17.03 -6.85
C ILE A 63 -1.08 -16.15 -5.98
N GLY A 64 -2.38 -16.17 -6.26
CA GLY A 64 -3.40 -16.04 -5.22
C GLY A 64 -4.02 -14.66 -5.02
N PHE A 65 -4.79 -14.18 -5.99
CA PHE A 65 -6.02 -13.39 -5.79
C PHE A 65 -6.99 -13.62 -6.97
N GLY A 66 -7.22 -14.91 -7.29
CA GLY A 66 -8.32 -15.38 -8.13
C GLY A 66 -9.35 -16.10 -7.28
#